data_AF-A0A2W7A6S7-F1
#
_entry.id   AF-A0A2W7A6S7-F1
#
_cell.length_a   1.000
_cell.length_b   1.000
_cell.length_c   1.000
_cell.angle_alpha   90.00
_cell.angle_beta   90.00
_cell.angle_gamma   90.00
#
_symmetry.space_group_name_H-M   'P 1'
#
loop_
_entity.id
_entity.type
_entity.pdbx_description
1 polymer ?
#
loop_
_entity_poly.entity_id
_entity_poly.type
_entity_poly.pdbx_seq_one_letter_code
_entity_poly.pdbx_strand_id
1 'polypeptide(L)'
;MGLGNSETQPQSGRVWVNVLVDYGGQPAAYTYAVPAHLAVQVGDILTVPFRHQSIGAIALSLCTTPPTTLVADQIRAVEGIVEQRFFAPAYWALLQRVADHYQVPLMQVLK
;
A
#
# COMPACT_ATOMS: atom_id res chain seq x y z
N MET A 1 25.98 25.39 12.22
CA MET A 1 25.50 25.57 10.83
C MET A 1 26.19 24.51 9.99
N GLY A 2 25.46 23.50 9.53
CA GLY A 2 26.01 22.33 8.84
C GLY A 2 24.87 21.43 8.37
N LEU A 3 24.27 21.87 7.27
CA LEU A 3 23.41 21.18 6.30
C LEU A 3 23.10 19.70 6.62
N GLY A 4 21.89 19.46 7.13
CA GLY A 4 21.28 18.13 7.11
C GLY A 4 20.94 17.79 5.66
N ASN A 5 21.71 16.87 5.09
CA ASN A 5 21.53 16.35 3.75
C ASN A 5 20.11 15.77 3.63
N SER A 6 19.23 16.50 2.98
CA SER A 6 18.02 15.93 2.40
C SER A 6 18.48 15.13 1.19
N GLU A 7 18.83 13.86 1.39
CA GLU A 7 19.02 12.92 0.28
C GLU A 7 17.68 12.82 -0.46
N THR A 8 17.50 13.71 -1.44
CA THR A 8 16.53 13.54 -2.51
C THR A 8 16.97 12.31 -3.30
N GLN A 9 16.50 11.14 -2.84
CA GLN A 9 16.79 9.87 -3.49
C GLN A 9 16.17 9.91 -4.91
N PRO A 10 16.95 9.55 -5.94
CA PRO A 10 16.64 9.85 -7.33
C PRO A 10 15.29 9.27 -7.79
N GLN A 11 14.54 10.11 -8.49
CA GLN A 11 13.27 9.82 -9.16
C GLN A 11 13.49 8.89 -10.36
N SER A 12 13.78 7.61 -10.12
CA SER A 12 13.79 6.58 -11.16
C SER A 12 12.72 5.55 -10.82
N GLY A 13 11.54 5.69 -11.45
CA GLY A 13 10.44 4.71 -11.37
C GLY A 13 9.83 4.53 -9.97
N ARG A 14 9.31 5.59 -9.35
CA ARG A 14 8.55 5.45 -8.11
C ARG A 14 7.31 4.60 -8.39
N VAL A 15 7.20 3.45 -7.72
CA VAL A 15 5.99 2.63 -7.69
C VAL A 15 5.25 2.98 -6.41
N TRP A 16 3.94 3.08 -6.50
CA TRP A 16 3.04 3.29 -5.38
C TRP A 16 2.21 2.04 -5.16
N VAL A 17 1.85 1.79 -3.91
CA VAL A 17 0.94 0.73 -3.52
C VAL A 17 -0.25 1.34 -2.78
N ASN A 18 -1.45 0.97 -3.20
CA ASN A 18 -2.64 1.23 -2.42
C ASN A 18 -2.81 0.07 -1.45
N VAL A 19 -2.85 0.37 -0.16
CA VAL A 19 -2.98 -0.61 0.91
C VAL A 19 -4.28 -0.40 1.67
N LEU A 20 -4.84 -1.50 2.17
CA LEU A 20 -5.94 -1.48 3.11
C LEU A 20 -5.39 -1.49 4.54
N VAL A 21 -5.72 -0.47 5.32
CA VAL A 21 -5.42 -0.41 6.75
C VAL A 21 -6.73 -0.56 7.50
N ASP A 22 -6.83 -1.53 8.39
CA ASP A 22 -7.89 -1.59 9.39
C ASP A 22 -7.38 -0.98 10.70
N TYR A 23 -7.80 0.25 10.98
CA TYR A 23 -7.48 0.94 12.23
C TYR A 23 -8.76 1.37 12.93
N GLY A 24 -9.00 0.84 14.13
CA GLY A 24 -10.17 1.18 14.94
C GLY A 24 -11.50 0.62 14.39
N GLY A 25 -11.46 -0.48 13.65
CA GLY A 25 -12.66 -1.12 13.08
C GLY A 25 -13.21 -0.43 11.83
N GLN A 26 -12.44 0.50 11.26
CA GLN A 26 -12.79 1.22 10.03
C GLN A 26 -11.69 0.98 8.98
N PRO A 27 -11.88 -0.02 8.10
CA PRO A 27 -10.95 -0.28 7.02
C PRO A 27 -10.97 0.87 6.02
N ALA A 28 -9.79 1.41 5.71
CA ALA A 28 -9.61 2.52 4.78
C ALA A 28 -8.39 2.29 3.87
N ALA A 29 -8.49 2.75 2.64
CA ALA A 29 -7.42 2.64 1.66
C ALA A 29 -6.46 3.84 1.74
N TYR A 30 -5.17 3.56 1.73
CA TYR A 30 -4.11 4.58 1.76
C TYR A 30 -3.05 4.27 0.70
N THR A 31 -2.44 5.30 0.12
CA THR A 31 -1.36 5.14 -0.85
C THR A 31 0.00 5.33 -0.17
N TYR A 32 0.91 4.39 -0.39
CA TYR A 32 2.29 4.43 0.09
C TYR A 32 3.27 4.29 -1.07
N ALA A 33 4.47 4.83 -0.91
CA ALA A 33 5.56 4.63 -1.86
C ALA A 33 6.22 3.27 -1.60
N VAL A 34 6.52 2.54 -2.67
CA VAL A 34 7.25 1.27 -2.59
C VAL A 34 8.74 1.59 -2.72
N PRO A 35 9.56 1.32 -1.69
CA PRO A 35 11.00 1.42 -1.80
C PRO A 35 11.54 0.49 -2.88
N ALA A 36 12.56 0.91 -3.62
CA ALA A 36 13.14 0.11 -4.71
C ALA A 36 13.73 -1.24 -4.25
N HIS A 37 14.02 -1.39 -2.96
CA HIS A 37 14.51 -2.64 -2.37
C HIS A 37 13.40 -3.63 -1.99
N LEU A 38 12.11 -3.21 -2.01
CA LEU A 38 10.97 -4.06 -1.68
C LEU A 38 10.22 -4.47 -2.96
N ALA A 39 10.07 -5.77 -3.14
CA ALA A 39 9.27 -6.35 -4.22
C ALA A 39 7.84 -6.62 -3.75
N VAL A 40 7.06 -5.55 -3.54
CA VAL A 40 5.66 -5.65 -3.10
C VAL A 40 4.79 -6.20 -4.22
N GLN A 41 3.92 -7.15 -3.88
CA GLN A 41 2.87 -7.69 -4.75
C GLN A 41 1.48 -7.43 -4.16
N VAL A 42 0.48 -7.46 -5.03
CA VAL A 42 -0.92 -7.40 -4.60
C VAL A 42 -1.25 -8.66 -3.78
N GLY A 43 -1.90 -8.48 -2.63
CA GLY A 43 -2.19 -9.55 -1.67
C GLY A 43 -1.11 -9.77 -0.60
N ASP A 44 0.00 -9.03 -0.64
CA ASP A 44 1.02 -9.05 0.42
C ASP A 44 0.52 -8.33 1.68
N ILE A 45 0.96 -8.81 2.85
CA ILE A 45 0.84 -8.09 4.11
C ILE A 45 2.08 -7.22 4.29
N LEU A 46 1.86 -5.92 4.37
CA LEU A 46 2.86 -4.89 4.53
C LEU A 46 2.82 -4.32 5.94
N THR A 47 3.96 -3.84 6.41
CA THR A 47 4.03 -2.90 7.54
C THR A 47 4.11 -1.49 6.98
N VAL A 48 3.18 -0.64 7.36
CA VAL A 48 3.16 0.76 6.92
C VAL A 48 3.15 1.72 8.12
N PRO A 49 3.83 2.87 8.02
CA PRO A 49 3.77 3.89 9.04
C PRO A 49 2.40 4.56 9.02
N PHE A 50 1.65 4.45 10.11
CA PHE A 50 0.36 5.10 10.28
C PHE A 50 0.35 5.99 11.53
N ARG A 51 0.37 7.31 11.32
CA ARG A 51 0.48 8.32 12.37
C ARG A 51 1.77 8.15 13.21
N HIS A 52 1.63 7.67 14.45
CA HIS A 52 2.71 7.50 15.43
C HIS A 52 3.07 6.02 15.68
N GLN A 53 2.54 5.10 14.88
CA GLN A 53 2.79 3.66 15.02
C GLN A 53 2.91 2.99 13.65
N SER A 54 3.48 1.80 13.64
CA SER A 54 3.46 0.91 12.48
C SER A 54 2.25 0.00 12.55
N ILE A 55 1.57 -0.21 11.43
CA ILE A 55 0.39 -1.08 11.35
C ILE A 55 0.49 -2.03 10.16
N GLY A 56 -0.09 -3.22 10.31
CA GLY A 56 -0.27 -4.17 9.22
C GLY A 56 -1.29 -3.64 8.20
N ALA A 57 -0.98 -3.81 6.93
CA ALA A 57 -1.83 -3.40 5.82
C ALA A 57 -1.78 -4.41 4.68
N ILE A 58 -2.84 -4.51 3.88
CA ILE A 58 -2.90 -5.45 2.76
C ILE A 58 -2.70 -4.68 1.45
N ALA A 59 -1.76 -5.08 0.61
CA ALA A 59 -1.57 -4.50 -0.71
C ALA A 59 -2.76 -4.79 -1.64
N LEU A 60 -3.50 -3.77 -2.04
CA LEU A 60 -4.68 -3.89 -2.90
C LEU A 60 -4.35 -3.72 -4.39
N SER A 61 -3.50 -2.76 -4.73
CA SER A 61 -3.10 -2.47 -6.11
C SER A 61 -1.78 -1.72 -6.16
N LEU A 62 -1.07 -1.86 -7.29
CA LEU A 62 0.17 -1.15 -7.57
C LEU A 62 -0.10 -0.11 -8.67
N CYS A 63 0.45 1.09 -8.51
CA CYS A 63 0.31 2.19 -9.44
C CYS A 63 1.68 2.78 -9.78
N THR A 64 1.88 3.15 -11.04
CA THR A 64 3.10 3.83 -11.52
C THR A 64 2.94 5.34 -11.62
N THR A 65 1.81 5.86 -11.16
CA THR A 65 1.53 7.29 -11.02
C THR A 65 0.85 7.53 -9.69
N PRO A 66 1.22 8.58 -8.94
CA PRO A 66 0.54 8.91 -7.70
C PRO A 66 -0.85 9.49 -8.05
N PRO A 67 -1.86 9.34 -7.17
CA PRO A 67 -3.14 10.01 -7.36
C PRO A 67 -2.94 11.52 -7.46
N THR A 68 -3.68 12.19 -8.36
CA THR A 68 -3.56 13.65 -8.61
C THR A 68 -3.82 14.50 -7.36
N THR A 69 -4.49 13.94 -6.37
CA THR A 69 -4.80 14.56 -5.08
C THR A 69 -3.65 14.49 -4.07
N LEU A 70 -2.60 13.72 -4.33
CA LEU A 70 -1.48 13.49 -3.42
C LEU A 70 -0.17 13.99 -4.04
N VAL A 71 0.52 14.85 -3.29
CA VAL A 71 1.89 15.26 -3.65
C VAL A 71 2.80 14.07 -3.39
N ALA A 72 3.49 13.59 -4.43
CA ALA A 72 4.33 12.40 -4.37
C ALA A 72 5.34 12.40 -3.22
N ASP A 73 5.86 13.57 -2.83
CA ASP A 73 6.82 13.73 -1.73
C ASP A 73 6.19 13.72 -0.32
N GLN A 74 4.86 13.85 -0.21
CA GLN A 74 4.14 13.68 1.07
C GLN A 74 3.73 12.23 1.32
N ILE A 75 3.88 11.36 0.32
CA ILE A 75 3.53 9.94 0.43
C ILE A 75 4.63 9.23 1.20
N ARG A 76 4.27 8.65 2.35
CA ARG A 76 5.21 7.86 3.17
C ARG A 76 5.58 6.56 2.46
N ALA A 77 6.77 6.06 2.74
CA ALA A 77 7.22 4.77 2.24
C ALA A 77 6.67 3.60 3.08
N VAL A 78 6.51 2.44 2.45
CA VAL A 78 6.29 1.17 3.15
C VAL A 78 7.51 0.85 4.02
N GLU A 79 7.31 0.41 5.26
CA GLU A 79 8.40 0.06 6.18
C GLU A 79 8.96 -1.34 5.89
N GLY A 80 8.10 -2.28 5.52
CA GLY A 80 8.52 -3.63 5.20
C GLY A 80 7.37 -4.52 4.71
N ILE A 81 7.73 -5.74 4.33
CA ILE A 81 6.78 -6.81 4.02
C ILE A 81 6.79 -7.76 5.20
N VAL A 82 5.64 -7.95 5.84
CA VAL A 82 5.48 -8.95 6.92
C VAL A 82 5.38 -10.33 6.30
N GLU A 83 4.51 -10.47 5.29
CA GLU A 83 4.23 -11.75 4.67
C GLU A 83 3.91 -11.57 3.19
N GLN A 84 4.60 -12.34 2.35
CA GLN A 84 4.40 -12.33 0.90
C GLN A 84 3.31 -13.33 0.53
N ARG A 85 2.38 -12.91 -0.33
CA ARG A 85 1.27 -13.74 -0.86
C ARG A 85 0.44 -14.42 0.22
N PHE A 86 0.18 -13.71 1.32
CA PHE A 86 -0.74 -14.19 2.35
C PHE A 86 -2.08 -14.62 1.72
N PHE A 87 -2.56 -13.83 0.75
CA PHE A 87 -3.61 -14.26 -0.14
C PHE A 87 -3.02 -14.93 -1.38
N ALA A 88 -3.26 -16.23 -1.52
CA ALA A 88 -2.92 -16.95 -2.75
C ALA A 88 -3.56 -16.26 -3.97
N PRO A 89 -2.88 -16.19 -5.13
CA PRO A 89 -3.40 -15.47 -6.30
C PRO A 89 -4.81 -15.89 -6.73
N ALA A 90 -5.12 -17.19 -6.64
CA ALA A 90 -6.45 -17.72 -6.94
C ALA A 90 -7.53 -17.22 -5.96
N TYR A 91 -7.19 -17.12 -4.67
CA TYR A 91 -8.09 -16.59 -3.66
C TYR A 91 -8.29 -15.08 -3.83
N TRP A 92 -7.23 -14.34 -4.14
CA TRP A 92 -7.32 -12.92 -4.47
C TRP A 92 -8.23 -12.66 -5.67
N ALA A 93 -8.09 -13.43 -6.75
CA ALA A 93 -8.95 -13.34 -7.93
C ALA A 93 -10.43 -13.64 -7.60
N LEU A 94 -10.68 -14.56 -6.67
CA LEU A 94 -12.03 -14.83 -6.18
C LEU A 94 -12.60 -13.63 -5.42
N LEU A 95 -11.84 -13.05 -4.51
CA LEU A 95 -12.26 -11.86 -3.77
C LEU A 95 -12.57 -10.68 -4.70
N GLN A 96 -11.72 -10.46 -5.71
CA GLN A 96 -11.98 -9.46 -6.75
C GLN A 96 -13.27 -9.75 -7.51
N ARG A 97 -13.53 -11.02 -7.85
CA ARG A 97 -14.77 -11.41 -8.52
C ARG A 97 -16.00 -11.21 -7.64
N VAL A 98 -15.90 -11.46 -6.34
CA VAL A 98 -17.00 -11.18 -5.39
C VAL A 98 -17.24 -9.68 -5.28
N ALA A 99 -16.19 -8.87 -5.16
CA ALA A 99 -16.28 -7.41 -5.12
C ALA A 99 -16.97 -6.86 -6.38
N ASP A 100 -16.53 -7.33 -7.56
CA ASP A 100 -17.13 -6.99 -8.85
C ASP A 100 -18.59 -7.46 -8.93
N HIS A 101 -18.88 -8.70 -8.55
CA HIS A 101 -20.23 -9.26 -8.62
C HIS A 101 -21.25 -8.47 -7.79
N TYR A 102 -20.87 -8.05 -6.59
CA TYR A 102 -21.72 -7.26 -5.70
C TYR A 102 -21.58 -5.74 -5.89
N GLN A 103 -20.76 -5.29 -6.86
CA GLN A 103 -20.47 -3.88 -7.13
C GLN A 103 -20.04 -3.12 -5.86
N VAL A 104 -19.32 -3.81 -4.97
CA VAL A 104 -18.79 -3.24 -3.72
C VAL A 104 -17.27 -3.07 -3.83
N PRO A 105 -16.69 -2.06 -3.16
CA PRO A 105 -15.24 -1.95 -3.07
C PRO A 105 -14.60 -3.22 -2.47
N LEU A 106 -13.43 -3.64 -2.99
CA LEU A 106 -12.73 -4.84 -2.49
C LEU A 106 -12.49 -4.82 -0.97
N MET A 107 -12.27 -3.63 -0.41
CA MET A 107 -12.17 -3.43 1.05
C MET A 107 -13.40 -3.90 1.85
N GLN A 108 -14.59 -3.87 1.25
CA GLN A 108 -15.83 -4.30 1.89
C GLN A 108 -15.97 -5.83 1.89
N VAL A 109 -15.33 -6.51 0.95
CA VAL A 109 -15.26 -7.98 0.88
C VAL A 109 -14.21 -8.54 1.83
N LEU A 110 -13.15 -7.76 2.10
CA LEU A 110 -12.04 -8.11 2.99
C LEU A 110 -12.35 -7.89 4.49
N LYS A 111 -13.54 -7.41 4.84
CA LYS A 111 -13.99 -7.24 6.24
C LYS A 111 -14.20 -8.56 6.96
#